data_AF-A0A1F9MUZ9-F1
#
_entry.id   AF-A0A1F9MUZ9-F1
#
_cell.length_a   1.000
_cell.length_b   1.000
_cell.length_c   1.000
_cell.angle_alpha   90.00
_cell.angle_beta   90.00
_cell.angle_gamma   90.00
#
_symmetry.space_group_name_H-M   'P 1'
#
loop_
_entity.id
_entity.type
_entity.pdbx_description
1 polymer ?
#
loop_
_entity_poly.entity_id
_entity_poly.type
_entity_poly.pdbx_seq_one_letter_code
_entity_poly.pdbx_strand_id
1 'polypeptide(L)'
;LAADRLKALFQEPGITLFPHTELTQCSRDHGLFRLTLKQQPQVIDPNRCVDCGLCAEECPALSQGAIITTTISQNHPRYAVVPAHCLYFKDGSCQVCQRICPPTARAVDLARPEQTMELEAESVVVATGYQPADPKTCPHYGYGRIPNIITGFELEEMLRNGRGVRRPGDGAPVRRVAFIQCVGSRDQDRPYCSQVCCAYTLRLGRLLQHRLPEAEVSTFYMDLQNVGRNSPGFHDQARREIRELRALPGDLHRNPDGAVSLRYLSEAAGQPESAAFDLVVLAVGIGPGADNRELAALLQMDLSTAGFFQSANPKHRNLTSQPGLFLAGTAEGPKDIAGCIAQALATARQVSNYLREK
;
A
#
# COMPACT_ATOMS: atom_id res chain seq x y z
N LEU A 1 -8.38 -14.63 -11.31
CA LEU A 1 -6.99 -14.90 -11.73
C LEU A 1 -5.97 -14.70 -10.60
N ALA A 2 -5.70 -13.50 -10.10
CA ALA A 2 -4.71 -13.31 -9.02
C ALA A 2 -5.16 -13.89 -7.67
N ALA A 3 -6.41 -13.65 -7.29
CA ALA A 3 -6.99 -14.21 -6.05
C ALA A 3 -6.99 -15.75 -6.05
N ASP A 4 -7.35 -16.36 -7.18
CA ASP A 4 -7.37 -17.83 -7.30
C ASP A 4 -5.96 -18.42 -7.21
N ARG A 5 -4.96 -17.73 -7.80
CA ARG A 5 -3.55 -18.11 -7.66
C ARG A 5 -3.06 -18.04 -6.22
N LEU A 6 -3.46 -17.01 -5.46
CA LEU A 6 -3.11 -16.90 -4.04
C LEU A 6 -3.75 -18.02 -3.21
N LYS A 7 -5.03 -18.33 -3.47
CA LYS A 7 -5.72 -19.45 -2.79
C LYS A 7 -5.04 -20.78 -3.07
N ALA A 8 -4.67 -21.04 -4.32
CA ALA A 8 -3.95 -22.25 -4.70
C ALA A 8 -2.56 -22.29 -4.02
N LEU A 9 -1.82 -21.18 -4.02
CA LEU A 9 -0.49 -21.08 -3.40
C LEU A 9 -0.52 -21.47 -1.91
N PHE A 10 -1.53 -21.01 -1.16
CA PHE A 10 -1.64 -21.32 0.27
C PHE A 10 -2.10 -22.76 0.56
N GLN A 11 -2.41 -23.54 -0.48
CA GLN A 11 -2.74 -24.97 -0.37
C GLN A 11 -1.60 -25.88 -0.87
N GLU A 12 -0.52 -25.31 -1.40
CA GLU A 12 0.61 -26.08 -1.94
C GLU A 12 1.34 -26.86 -0.84
N PRO A 13 1.59 -28.18 -1.04
CA PRO A 13 2.43 -28.96 -0.13
C PRO A 13 3.83 -28.34 -0.04
N GLY A 14 4.23 -27.92 1.17
CA GLY A 14 5.53 -27.28 1.43
C GLY A 14 5.46 -25.77 1.69
N ILE A 15 4.27 -25.16 1.62
CA ILE A 15 4.04 -23.78 2.06
C ILE A 15 3.22 -23.80 3.35
N THR A 16 3.80 -23.28 4.42
CA THR A 16 3.08 -23.02 5.68
C THR A 16 2.88 -21.52 5.84
N LEU A 17 1.62 -21.08 5.96
CA LEU A 17 1.26 -19.68 6.15
C LEU A 17 1.02 -19.38 7.63
N PHE A 18 1.71 -18.38 8.17
CA PHE A 18 1.50 -17.85 9.51
C PHE A 18 0.91 -16.43 9.43
N PRO A 19 -0.42 -16.27 9.31
CA PRO A 19 -1.04 -14.95 9.30
C PRO A 19 -0.97 -14.30 10.68
N HIS A 20 -0.96 -12.96 10.73
CA HIS A 20 -0.86 -12.18 11.96
C HIS A 20 0.35 -12.55 12.83
N THR A 21 1.47 -12.87 12.17
CA THR A 21 2.70 -13.30 12.81
C THR A 21 3.83 -12.36 12.41
N GLU A 22 4.61 -11.94 13.40
CA GLU A 22 5.72 -11.01 13.24
C GLU A 22 7.02 -11.67 13.75
N LEU A 23 8.13 -11.32 13.12
CA LEU A 23 9.47 -11.72 13.58
C LEU A 23 9.86 -10.83 14.77
N THR A 24 10.15 -11.43 15.92
CA THR A 24 10.56 -10.68 17.13
C THR A 24 12.02 -10.87 17.49
N GLN A 25 12.63 -11.97 17.05
CA GLN A 25 14.05 -12.23 17.25
C GLN A 25 14.60 -13.07 16.10
N CYS A 26 15.82 -12.74 15.68
CA CYS A 26 16.57 -13.56 14.75
C CYS A 26 17.99 -13.70 15.27
N SER A 27 18.47 -14.93 15.38
CA SER A 27 19.89 -15.23 15.58
C SER A 27 20.37 -16.12 14.45
N ARG A 28 21.68 -16.12 14.25
CA ARG A 28 22.32 -16.88 13.18
C ARG A 28 23.49 -17.65 13.73
N ASP A 29 23.45 -18.97 13.54
CA ASP A 29 24.50 -19.88 13.99
C ASP A 29 24.90 -20.82 12.84
N HIS A 30 26.19 -20.87 12.51
CA HIS A 30 26.74 -21.68 11.41
C HIS A 30 25.96 -21.59 10.07
N GLY A 31 25.38 -20.43 9.78
CA GLY A 31 24.60 -20.20 8.54
C GLY A 31 23.16 -20.70 8.58
N LEU A 32 22.66 -21.15 9.74
CA LEU A 32 21.25 -21.44 10.01
C LEU A 32 20.62 -20.26 10.77
N PHE A 33 19.43 -19.83 10.35
CA PHE A 33 18.64 -18.82 11.02
C PHE A 33 17.78 -19.48 12.09
N ARG A 34 17.83 -18.97 13.32
CA ARG A 34 16.85 -19.27 14.36
C ARG A 34 15.95 -18.05 14.54
N LEU A 35 14.69 -18.22 14.16
CA LEU A 35 13.68 -17.18 14.11
C LEU A 35 12.69 -17.39 15.25
N THR A 36 12.52 -16.41 16.11
CA THR A 36 11.42 -16.36 17.05
C THR A 36 10.31 -15.52 16.45
N LEU A 37 9.17 -16.14 16.24
CA LEU A 37 7.98 -15.51 15.70
C LEU A 37 6.93 -15.36 16.79
N LYS A 38 6.25 -14.22 16.77
CA LYS A 38 5.12 -13.92 17.64
C LYS A 38 3.85 -13.82 16.82
N GLN A 39 2.95 -14.77 17.01
CA GLN A 39 1.62 -14.76 16.41
C GLN A 39 0.62 -14.12 17.36
N GLN A 40 -0.06 -13.09 16.86
CA GLN A 40 -1.13 -12.41 17.58
C GLN A 40 -2.28 -13.39 17.85
N PRO A 41 -3.04 -13.18 18.94
CA PRO A 41 -4.27 -13.93 19.22
C PRO A 41 -5.17 -14.05 17.97
N GLN A 42 -5.40 -15.27 17.51
CA GLN A 42 -6.30 -15.54 16.38
C GLN A 42 -7.77 -15.49 16.83
N VAL A 43 -8.21 -14.33 17.30
CA VAL A 43 -9.51 -14.13 17.96
C VAL A 43 -10.68 -14.60 17.09
N ILE A 44 -10.61 -14.39 15.78
CA ILE A 44 -11.65 -14.80 14.84
C ILE A 44 -11.19 -16.05 14.10
N ASP A 45 -11.93 -17.14 14.28
CA ASP A 45 -11.66 -18.42 13.64
C ASP A 45 -12.02 -18.39 12.15
N PRO A 46 -11.05 -18.58 11.24
CA PRO A 46 -11.28 -18.59 9.81
C PRO A 46 -12.16 -19.75 9.33
N ASN A 47 -12.26 -20.85 10.06
CA ASN A 47 -13.06 -22.00 9.65
C ASN A 47 -14.52 -21.90 10.10
N ARG A 48 -14.82 -20.96 11.00
CA ARG A 48 -16.15 -20.82 11.60
C ARG A 48 -16.81 -19.48 11.29
N CYS A 49 -16.03 -18.46 10.93
CA CYS A 49 -16.56 -17.15 10.61
C CYS A 49 -17.52 -17.25 9.41
N VAL A 50 -18.61 -16.48 9.44
CA VAL A 50 -19.57 -16.37 8.34
C VAL A 50 -19.63 -14.96 7.76
N ASP A 51 -18.65 -14.11 8.10
CA ASP A 51 -18.51 -12.73 7.63
C ASP A 51 -19.76 -11.84 7.78
N CYS A 52 -20.55 -12.09 8.83
CA CYS A 52 -21.79 -11.36 9.11
C CYS A 52 -21.60 -9.90 9.55
N GLY A 53 -20.41 -9.51 10.02
CA GLY A 53 -20.10 -8.12 10.39
C GLY A 53 -20.54 -7.64 11.77
N LEU A 54 -21.41 -8.39 12.47
CA LEU A 54 -21.92 -8.03 13.79
C LEU A 54 -20.83 -7.69 14.81
N CYS A 55 -19.68 -8.38 14.76
CA CYS A 55 -18.56 -8.10 15.67
C CYS A 55 -17.99 -6.70 15.49
N ALA A 56 -17.93 -6.20 14.26
CA ALA A 56 -17.43 -4.86 13.94
C ALA A 56 -18.49 -3.80 14.22
N GLU A 57 -19.73 -4.02 13.79
CA GLU A 57 -20.85 -3.09 13.96
C GLU A 57 -21.07 -2.71 15.43
N GLU A 58 -20.92 -3.69 16.32
CA GLU A 58 -21.20 -3.53 17.76
C GLU A 58 -19.94 -3.28 18.59
N CYS A 59 -18.78 -3.10 17.95
CA CYS A 59 -17.52 -2.87 18.67
C CYS A 59 -17.44 -1.43 19.20
N PRO A 60 -17.39 -1.21 20.54
CA PRO A 60 -17.34 0.14 21.11
C PRO A 60 -16.03 0.88 20.81
N ALA A 61 -14.98 0.16 20.41
CA ALA A 61 -13.67 0.70 20.05
C ALA A 61 -13.38 0.59 18.53
N LEU A 62 -14.42 0.44 17.70
CA LEU A 62 -14.26 0.37 16.24
C LEU A 62 -13.55 1.62 15.69
N SER A 63 -13.91 2.81 16.18
CA SER A 63 -13.29 4.08 15.79
C SER A 63 -11.81 4.19 16.19
N GLN A 64 -11.36 3.38 17.15
CA GLN A 64 -9.95 3.26 17.55
C GLN A 64 -9.22 2.18 16.75
N GLY A 65 -9.90 1.48 15.83
CA GLY A 65 -9.32 0.40 15.03
C GLY A 65 -9.21 -0.92 15.79
N ALA A 66 -10.05 -1.17 16.81
CA ALA A 66 -10.07 -2.44 17.55
C ALA A 66 -10.43 -3.64 16.66
N ILE A 67 -11.18 -3.40 15.58
CA ILE A 67 -11.46 -4.39 14.53
C ILE A 67 -11.16 -3.73 13.19
N ILE A 68 -10.29 -4.37 12.42
CA ILE A 68 -10.03 -3.99 11.03
C ILE A 68 -10.87 -4.84 10.10
N THR A 69 -11.27 -4.24 8.98
CA THR A 69 -12.10 -4.91 7.98
C THR A 69 -11.52 -4.69 6.59
N THR A 70 -11.90 -5.55 5.65
CA THR A 70 -11.57 -5.35 4.23
C THR A 70 -12.81 -5.45 3.36
N THR A 71 -12.81 -4.64 2.30
CA THR A 71 -13.83 -4.67 1.24
C THR A 71 -13.57 -5.79 0.22
N ILE A 72 -12.43 -6.47 0.31
CA ILE A 72 -12.07 -7.58 -0.57
C ILE A 72 -12.85 -8.82 -0.13
N SER A 73 -13.89 -9.18 -0.90
CA SER A 73 -14.76 -10.31 -0.59
C SER A 73 -14.05 -11.67 -0.57
N GLN A 74 -12.87 -11.77 -1.18
CA GLN A 74 -12.05 -12.98 -1.19
C GLN A 74 -11.22 -13.17 0.08
N ASN A 75 -11.09 -12.14 0.93
CA ASN A 75 -10.35 -12.23 2.18
C ASN A 75 -11.28 -12.75 3.28
N HIS A 76 -11.14 -14.03 3.63
CA HIS A 76 -11.96 -14.68 4.63
C HIS A 76 -11.10 -15.11 5.82
N PRO A 77 -11.43 -14.71 7.05
CA PRO A 77 -12.45 -13.74 7.46
C PRO A 77 -12.19 -12.32 6.95
N ARG A 78 -13.26 -11.55 6.72
CA ARG A 78 -13.17 -10.12 6.38
C ARG A 78 -12.84 -9.23 7.58
N TYR A 79 -12.77 -9.79 8.77
CA TYR A 79 -12.65 -9.09 10.05
C TYR A 79 -11.48 -9.67 10.84
N ALA A 80 -10.69 -8.80 11.47
CA ALA A 80 -9.66 -9.20 12.43
C ALA A 80 -9.64 -8.25 13.62
N VAL A 81 -9.47 -8.79 14.82
CA VAL A 81 -9.31 -8.00 16.04
C VAL A 81 -7.85 -7.55 16.12
N VAL A 82 -7.63 -6.27 16.45
CA VAL A 82 -6.29 -5.71 16.69
C VAL A 82 -6.09 -5.59 18.20
N PRO A 83 -5.29 -6.46 18.84
CA PRO A 83 -5.16 -6.49 20.30
C PRO A 83 -4.73 -5.14 20.89
N ALA A 84 -3.81 -4.43 20.23
CA ALA A 84 -3.32 -3.12 20.65
C ALA A 84 -4.43 -2.04 20.80
N HIS A 85 -5.55 -2.19 20.09
CA HIS A 85 -6.67 -1.25 20.12
C HIS A 85 -7.93 -1.81 20.81
N CYS A 86 -7.95 -3.10 21.14
CA CYS A 86 -9.09 -3.78 21.72
C CYS A 86 -9.16 -3.58 23.24
N LEU A 87 -10.34 -3.18 23.75
CA LEU A 87 -10.55 -2.96 25.18
C LEU A 87 -10.36 -4.24 26.02
N TYR A 88 -10.77 -5.40 25.51
CA TYR A 88 -10.55 -6.68 26.20
C TYR A 88 -9.07 -6.92 26.54
N PHE A 89 -8.18 -6.71 25.57
CA PHE A 89 -6.74 -6.93 25.75
C PHE A 89 -6.05 -5.80 26.54
N LYS A 90 -6.69 -4.64 26.66
CA LYS A 90 -6.18 -3.52 27.47
C LYS A 90 -6.54 -3.65 28.95
N ASP A 91 -7.80 -3.95 29.26
CA ASP A 91 -8.31 -3.91 30.63
C ASP A 91 -9.38 -4.98 30.97
N GLY A 92 -9.71 -5.86 30.01
CA GLY A 92 -10.71 -6.91 30.20
C GLY A 92 -12.17 -6.42 30.21
N SER A 93 -12.44 -5.14 29.97
CA SER A 93 -13.77 -4.53 30.13
C SER A 93 -14.79 -4.91 29.06
N CYS A 94 -14.38 -5.46 27.93
CA CYS A 94 -15.25 -5.69 26.77
C CYS A 94 -15.22 -7.14 26.28
N GLN A 95 -16.40 -7.73 26.05
CA GLN A 95 -16.56 -9.04 25.41
C GLN A 95 -17.69 -9.04 24.36
N VAL A 96 -18.06 -7.86 23.85
CA VAL A 96 -19.25 -7.68 23.00
C VAL A 96 -19.17 -8.54 21.74
N CYS A 97 -18.05 -8.49 21.02
CA CYS A 97 -17.86 -9.24 19.78
C CYS A 97 -17.98 -10.76 19.98
N GLN A 98 -17.52 -11.30 21.12
CA GLN A 98 -17.64 -12.72 21.45
C GLN A 98 -19.08 -13.11 21.79
N ARG A 99 -19.78 -12.29 22.58
CA ARG A 99 -21.19 -12.52 22.95
C ARG A 99 -22.14 -12.44 21.75
N ILE A 100 -21.90 -11.50 20.83
CA ILE A 100 -22.79 -11.27 19.68
C ILE A 100 -22.49 -12.17 18.49
N CYS A 101 -21.34 -12.85 18.50
CA CYS A 101 -21.01 -13.82 17.46
C CYS A 101 -22.12 -14.90 17.40
N PRO A 102 -22.73 -15.14 16.23
CA PRO A 102 -23.86 -16.05 16.12
C PRO A 102 -23.57 -17.43 16.76
N PRO A 103 -24.46 -17.98 17.58
CA PRO A 103 -24.25 -19.28 18.23
C PRO A 103 -24.01 -20.44 17.27
N THR A 104 -24.44 -20.30 16.01
CA THR A 104 -24.20 -21.24 14.91
C THR A 104 -22.75 -21.22 14.42
N ALA A 105 -22.11 -20.04 14.41
CA ALA A 105 -20.73 -19.86 14.03
C ALA A 105 -19.79 -20.04 15.23
N ARG A 106 -20.01 -19.28 16.32
CA ARG A 106 -19.11 -19.14 17.49
C ARG A 106 -17.65 -19.02 17.07
N ALA A 107 -17.40 -18.10 16.14
CA ALA A 107 -16.08 -17.88 15.54
C ALA A 107 -15.19 -16.97 16.38
N VAL A 108 -15.74 -16.19 17.31
CA VAL A 108 -14.98 -15.22 18.11
C VAL A 108 -14.64 -15.82 19.47
N ASP A 109 -13.35 -15.87 19.79
CA ASP A 109 -12.82 -16.30 21.08
C ASP A 109 -11.67 -15.40 21.53
N LEU A 110 -11.97 -14.49 22.47
CA LEU A 110 -11.03 -13.54 23.04
C LEU A 110 -10.01 -14.19 23.98
N ALA A 111 -10.27 -15.42 24.45
CA ALA A 111 -9.37 -16.13 25.34
C ALA A 111 -8.23 -16.87 24.59
N ARG A 112 -8.23 -16.84 23.24
CA ARG A 112 -7.14 -17.42 22.46
C ARG A 112 -5.82 -16.73 22.80
N PRO A 113 -4.79 -17.48 23.22
CA PRO A 113 -3.53 -16.88 23.62
C PRO A 113 -2.74 -16.39 22.41
N GLU A 114 -1.84 -15.44 22.66
CA GLU A 114 -0.72 -15.21 21.75
C GLU A 114 0.16 -16.47 21.69
N GLN A 115 0.78 -16.71 20.55
CA GLN A 115 1.67 -17.86 20.38
C GLN A 115 3.06 -17.40 20.01
N THR A 116 4.06 -17.89 20.74
CA THR A 116 5.46 -17.76 20.36
C THR A 116 5.92 -19.08 19.78
N MET A 117 6.57 -19.03 18.61
CA MET A 117 7.11 -20.20 17.94
C MET A 117 8.55 -19.95 17.50
N GLU A 118 9.36 -21.00 17.52
CA GLU A 118 10.72 -20.98 17.01
C GLU A 118 10.78 -21.77 15.70
N LEU A 119 11.38 -21.17 14.68
CA LEU A 119 11.61 -21.80 13.38
C LEU A 119 13.10 -21.74 13.06
N GLU A 120 13.59 -22.85 12.51
CA GLU A 120 14.91 -22.88 11.88
C GLU A 120 14.74 -22.76 10.37
N ALA A 121 15.54 -21.90 9.74
CA ALA A 121 15.53 -21.72 8.30
C ALA A 121 16.96 -21.61 7.77
N GLU A 122 17.24 -22.19 6.61
CA GLU A 122 18.56 -22.04 5.97
C GLU A 122 18.67 -20.76 5.16
N SER A 123 17.54 -20.21 4.72
CA SER A 123 17.47 -18.96 3.98
C SER A 123 16.23 -18.15 4.35
N VAL A 124 16.32 -16.82 4.24
CA VAL A 124 15.23 -15.88 4.50
C VAL A 124 15.10 -14.93 3.33
N VAL A 125 13.85 -14.69 2.90
CA VAL A 125 13.53 -13.72 1.85
C VAL A 125 12.72 -12.59 2.47
N VAL A 126 13.20 -11.35 2.35
CA VAL A 126 12.45 -10.15 2.75
C VAL A 126 11.63 -9.65 1.56
N ALA A 127 10.31 -9.75 1.70
CA ALA A 127 9.33 -9.32 0.70
C ALA A 127 8.20 -8.50 1.34
N THR A 128 8.53 -7.68 2.36
CA THR A 128 7.57 -6.91 3.19
C THR A 128 6.87 -5.77 2.47
N GLY A 129 7.19 -5.53 1.20
CA GLY A 129 6.44 -4.60 0.36
C GLY A 129 6.85 -3.15 0.57
N TYR A 130 5.88 -2.26 0.69
CA TYR A 130 6.07 -0.81 0.79
C TYR A 130 4.88 -0.18 1.51
N GLN A 131 5.02 1.10 1.87
CA GLN A 131 3.88 1.93 2.28
C GLN A 131 3.72 3.12 1.32
N PRO A 132 2.48 3.58 1.03
CA PRO A 132 2.28 4.83 0.30
C PRO A 132 3.03 5.98 0.98
N ALA A 133 3.70 6.82 0.20
CA ALA A 133 4.36 8.00 0.73
C ALA A 133 3.32 8.91 1.42
N ASP A 134 3.65 9.40 2.63
CA ASP A 134 2.75 10.29 3.36
C ASP A 134 2.65 11.65 2.64
N PRO A 135 1.47 12.01 2.08
CA PRO A 135 1.29 13.28 1.39
C PRO A 135 1.50 14.51 2.30
N LYS A 136 1.43 14.35 3.64
CA LYS A 136 1.72 15.44 4.59
C LYS A 136 3.17 15.91 4.56
N THR A 137 4.06 15.12 3.96
CA THR A 137 5.46 15.52 3.72
C THR A 137 5.58 16.59 2.63
N CYS A 138 4.51 16.85 1.87
CA CYS A 138 4.38 17.98 0.96
C CYS A 138 3.29 18.95 1.46
N PRO A 139 3.51 19.70 2.56
CA PRO A 139 2.45 20.46 3.23
C PRO A 139 1.86 21.60 2.39
N HIS A 140 2.60 22.09 1.38
CA HIS A 140 2.14 23.10 0.42
C HIS A 140 0.96 22.61 -0.43
N TYR A 141 0.81 21.30 -0.63
CA TYR A 141 -0.37 20.72 -1.30
C TYR A 141 -1.61 20.66 -0.41
N GLY A 142 -1.53 20.95 0.90
CA GLY A 142 -2.71 21.13 1.74
C GLY A 142 -3.53 19.88 2.05
N TYR A 143 -2.99 18.67 1.84
CA TYR A 143 -3.65 17.42 2.21
C TYR A 143 -4.04 17.40 3.70
N GLY A 144 -5.27 16.97 4.00
CA GLY A 144 -5.85 17.00 5.36
C GLY A 144 -6.32 18.38 5.83
N ARG A 145 -5.89 19.48 5.20
CA ARG A 145 -6.40 20.84 5.49
C ARG A 145 -7.49 21.27 4.51
N ILE A 146 -7.31 20.93 3.22
CA ILE A 146 -8.27 21.23 2.16
C ILE A 146 -9.07 19.95 1.88
N PRO A 147 -10.38 19.92 2.16
CA PRO A 147 -11.16 18.69 2.09
C PRO A 147 -11.18 18.01 0.72
N ASN A 148 -11.10 18.78 -0.37
CA ASN A 148 -11.20 18.28 -1.74
C ASN A 148 -9.83 17.86 -2.34
N ILE A 149 -8.86 17.55 -1.47
CA ILE A 149 -7.55 17.02 -1.84
C ILE A 149 -7.44 15.61 -1.27
N ILE A 150 -7.33 14.63 -2.16
CA ILE A 150 -7.25 13.21 -1.84
C ILE A 150 -5.99 12.60 -2.46
N THR A 151 -5.65 11.38 -2.07
CA THR A 151 -4.60 10.55 -2.67
C THR A 151 -5.16 9.70 -3.80
N GLY A 152 -4.27 9.18 -4.65
CA GLY A 152 -4.64 8.18 -5.66
C GLY A 152 -5.28 6.92 -5.07
N PHE A 153 -4.92 6.54 -3.85
CA PHE A 153 -5.49 5.38 -3.15
C PHE A 153 -6.96 5.63 -2.76
N GLU A 154 -7.25 6.79 -2.17
CA GLU A 154 -8.61 7.20 -1.82
C GLU A 154 -9.51 7.30 -3.06
N LEU A 155 -8.97 7.80 -4.18
CA LEU A 155 -9.69 7.80 -5.46
C LEU A 155 -9.99 6.37 -5.95
N GLU A 156 -9.01 5.47 -5.88
CA GLU A 156 -9.20 4.06 -6.27
C GLU A 156 -10.28 3.38 -5.40
N GLU A 157 -10.33 3.69 -4.11
CA GLU A 157 -11.38 3.23 -3.22
C GLU A 157 -12.77 3.79 -3.60
N MET A 158 -12.87 5.09 -3.88
CA MET A 158 -14.12 5.71 -4.36
C MET A 158 -14.63 5.04 -5.64
N LEU A 159 -13.72 4.77 -6.60
CA LEU A 159 -14.05 4.12 -7.87
C LEU A 159 -14.46 2.65 -7.67
N ARG A 160 -13.83 1.95 -6.71
CA ARG A 160 -14.13 0.54 -6.40
C ARG A 160 -15.49 0.36 -5.74
N ASN A 161 -15.86 1.25 -4.81
CA ASN A 161 -17.07 1.12 -4.01
C ASN A 161 -18.37 1.39 -4.79
N GLY A 162 -18.28 1.86 -6.04
CA GLY A 162 -19.43 2.04 -6.92
C GLY A 162 -20.41 3.16 -6.53
N ARG A 163 -20.15 3.87 -5.42
CA ARG A 163 -20.98 4.99 -4.92
C ARG A 163 -20.80 6.29 -5.73
N GLY A 164 -19.93 6.26 -6.74
CA GLY A 164 -19.56 7.41 -7.56
C GLY A 164 -18.50 8.29 -6.90
N VAL A 165 -17.85 9.13 -7.71
CA VAL A 165 -16.87 10.11 -7.23
C VAL A 165 -17.60 11.42 -6.92
N ARG A 166 -17.39 11.95 -5.72
CA ARG A 166 -17.98 13.20 -5.20
C ARG A 166 -16.91 13.97 -4.43
N ARG A 167 -17.09 15.29 -4.30
CA ARG A 167 -16.22 16.13 -3.47
C ARG A 167 -16.32 15.68 -2.00
N PRO A 168 -15.20 15.34 -1.33
CA PRO A 168 -15.25 14.96 0.09
C PRO A 168 -15.77 16.07 1.01
N GLY A 169 -15.52 17.34 0.67
CA GLY A 169 -15.85 18.48 1.53
C GLY A 169 -17.33 18.81 1.63
N ASP A 170 -18.13 18.47 0.62
CA ASP A 170 -19.55 18.86 0.53
C ASP A 170 -20.45 17.90 -0.25
N GLY A 171 -19.90 16.81 -0.79
CA GLY A 171 -20.65 15.81 -1.56
C GLY A 171 -21.09 16.25 -2.95
N ALA A 172 -20.65 17.42 -3.45
CA ALA A 172 -21.08 17.91 -4.76
C ALA A 172 -20.47 17.09 -5.91
N PRO A 173 -21.06 17.15 -7.13
CA PRO A 173 -20.50 16.53 -8.32
C PRO A 173 -19.10 17.04 -8.65
N VAL A 174 -18.29 16.18 -9.28
CA VAL A 174 -16.93 16.50 -9.73
C VAL A 174 -16.95 16.64 -11.24
N ARG A 175 -16.60 17.83 -11.75
CA ARG A 175 -16.49 18.13 -13.18
C ARG A 175 -15.07 18.42 -13.62
N ARG A 176 -14.20 18.90 -12.73
CA ARG A 176 -12.78 19.16 -13.04
C ARG A 176 -11.88 18.46 -12.04
N VAL A 177 -11.01 17.58 -12.52
CA VAL A 177 -10.05 16.81 -11.70
C VAL A 177 -8.62 17.15 -12.09
N ALA A 178 -7.79 17.44 -11.09
CA ALA A 178 -6.35 17.59 -11.27
C ALA A 178 -5.60 16.45 -10.57
N PHE A 179 -4.72 15.76 -11.29
CA PHE A 179 -3.70 14.91 -10.70
C PHE A 179 -2.39 15.68 -10.55
N ILE A 180 -1.71 15.52 -9.42
CA ILE A 180 -0.37 16.09 -9.19
C ILE A 180 0.63 14.93 -9.06
N GLN A 181 1.59 14.86 -9.97
CA GLN A 181 2.63 13.83 -9.98
C GLN A 181 3.70 14.07 -8.91
N CYS A 182 4.48 13.02 -8.65
CA CYS A 182 5.70 13.09 -7.84
C CYS A 182 5.46 13.55 -6.39
N VAL A 183 4.29 13.28 -5.81
CA VAL A 183 4.03 13.61 -4.40
C VAL A 183 4.77 12.61 -3.51
N GLY A 184 5.72 13.09 -2.71
CA GLY A 184 6.62 12.25 -1.91
C GLY A 184 7.62 11.46 -2.75
N SER A 185 8.08 12.01 -3.88
CA SER A 185 9.09 11.40 -4.75
C SER A 185 9.76 12.46 -5.61
N ARG A 186 11.02 12.25 -6.00
CA ARG A 186 11.83 13.23 -6.75
C ARG A 186 11.84 14.61 -6.06
N ASP A 187 11.87 14.59 -4.74
CA ASP A 187 12.03 15.77 -3.87
C ASP A 187 13.39 15.71 -3.14
N GLN A 188 13.69 16.70 -2.30
CA GLN A 188 14.99 16.79 -1.62
C GLN A 188 15.24 15.63 -0.65
N ASP A 189 14.20 15.17 0.06
CA ASP A 189 14.31 14.09 1.06
C ASP A 189 14.18 12.70 0.41
N ARG A 190 13.52 12.63 -0.74
CA ARG A 190 13.25 11.40 -1.50
C ARG A 190 13.70 11.60 -2.95
N PRO A 191 15.02 11.58 -3.22
CA PRO A 191 15.59 11.85 -4.55
C PRO A 191 15.48 10.64 -5.50
N TYR A 192 14.36 9.90 -5.44
CA TYR A 192 14.10 8.74 -6.28
C TYR A 192 12.71 8.83 -6.95
N CYS A 193 12.58 8.18 -8.11
CA CYS A 193 11.30 8.02 -8.78
C CYS A 193 10.56 6.79 -8.23
N SER A 194 9.27 6.94 -7.94
CA SER A 194 8.43 5.82 -7.50
C SER A 194 8.01 4.86 -8.62
N GLN A 195 8.34 5.16 -9.87
CA GLN A 195 8.12 4.36 -11.09
C GLN A 195 6.66 4.05 -11.47
N VAL A 196 5.72 4.10 -10.53
CA VAL A 196 4.32 3.67 -10.73
C VAL A 196 3.33 4.83 -10.84
N CYS A 197 3.68 6.02 -10.33
CA CYS A 197 2.75 7.15 -10.20
C CYS A 197 2.21 7.70 -11.52
N CYS A 198 3.06 7.82 -12.54
CA CYS A 198 2.63 8.23 -13.87
C CYS A 198 1.64 7.21 -14.46
N ALA A 199 2.01 5.92 -14.44
CA ALA A 199 1.20 4.86 -15.03
C ALA A 199 -0.18 4.71 -14.34
N TYR A 200 -0.22 4.68 -13.00
CA TYR A 200 -1.51 4.58 -12.32
C TYR A 200 -2.34 5.85 -12.49
N THR A 201 -1.74 7.03 -12.60
CA THR A 201 -2.49 8.28 -12.84
C THR A 201 -3.19 8.22 -14.18
N LEU A 202 -2.48 7.82 -15.24
CA LEU A 202 -3.09 7.64 -16.56
C LEU A 202 -4.22 6.59 -16.47
N ARG A 203 -4.01 5.46 -15.79
CA ARG A 203 -5.06 4.46 -15.54
C ARG A 203 -6.28 5.02 -14.83
N LEU A 204 -6.10 5.71 -13.73
CA LEU A 204 -7.19 6.27 -12.93
C LEU A 204 -7.90 7.41 -13.67
N GLY A 205 -7.17 8.27 -14.37
CA GLY A 205 -7.73 9.37 -15.15
C GLY A 205 -8.63 8.90 -16.29
N ARG A 206 -8.20 7.86 -17.02
CA ARG A 206 -9.02 7.22 -18.06
C ARG A 206 -10.26 6.53 -17.49
N LEU A 207 -10.10 5.82 -16.37
CA LEU A 207 -11.23 5.21 -15.68
C LEU A 207 -12.22 6.26 -15.17
N LEU A 208 -11.73 7.41 -14.70
CA LEU A 208 -12.54 8.56 -14.32
C LEU A 208 -13.35 9.09 -15.50
N GLN A 209 -12.72 9.31 -16.66
CA GLN A 209 -13.41 9.71 -17.89
C GLN A 209 -14.52 8.74 -18.29
N HIS A 210 -14.28 7.42 -18.19
CA HIS A 210 -15.34 6.44 -18.46
C HIS A 210 -16.50 6.50 -17.43
N ARG A 211 -16.21 6.80 -16.16
CA ARG A 211 -17.21 6.87 -15.10
C ARG A 211 -17.94 8.20 -15.03
N LEU A 212 -17.29 9.28 -15.45
CA LEU A 212 -17.76 10.65 -15.49
C LEU A 212 -17.39 11.26 -16.87
N PRO A 213 -18.15 10.96 -17.94
CA PRO A 213 -17.81 11.38 -19.30
C PRO A 213 -17.76 12.90 -19.53
N GLU A 214 -18.40 13.68 -18.65
CA GLU A 214 -18.38 15.14 -18.69
C GLU A 214 -17.23 15.75 -17.85
N ALA A 215 -16.46 14.93 -17.13
CA ALA A 215 -15.39 15.43 -16.30
C ALA A 215 -14.14 15.74 -17.12
N GLU A 216 -13.59 16.94 -16.94
CA GLU A 216 -12.28 17.31 -17.45
C GLU A 216 -11.19 16.80 -16.50
N VAL A 217 -10.29 15.98 -17.02
CA VAL A 217 -9.16 15.44 -16.25
C VAL A 217 -7.87 16.08 -16.72
N SER A 218 -7.09 16.62 -15.79
CA SER A 218 -5.76 17.17 -16.04
C SER A 218 -4.70 16.47 -15.19
N THR A 219 -3.48 16.33 -15.69
CA THR A 219 -2.32 15.83 -14.92
C THR A 219 -1.17 16.84 -14.97
N PHE A 220 -0.69 17.23 -13.79
CA PHE A 220 0.45 18.11 -13.58
C PHE A 220 1.71 17.28 -13.32
N TYR A 221 2.72 17.41 -14.18
CA TYR A 221 3.90 16.55 -14.16
C TYR A 221 5.20 17.29 -14.50
N MET A 222 6.34 16.68 -14.17
CA MET A 222 7.67 17.10 -14.65
C MET A 222 8.06 16.32 -15.91
N ASP A 223 8.10 14.99 -15.78
CA ASP A 223 8.36 14.05 -16.86
C ASP A 223 7.42 12.85 -16.70
N LEU A 224 6.83 12.37 -17.80
CA LEU A 224 6.02 11.15 -17.78
C LEU A 224 6.92 9.92 -17.92
N GLN A 225 7.02 9.15 -16.83
CA GLN A 225 7.82 7.93 -16.74
C GLN A 225 6.97 6.72 -17.16
N ASN A 226 6.77 6.56 -18.45
CA ASN A 226 5.97 5.47 -19.02
C ASN A 226 6.80 4.18 -19.13
N VAL A 227 6.95 3.47 -18.01
CA VAL A 227 7.65 2.19 -17.93
C VAL A 227 6.76 1.00 -18.33
N GLY A 228 7.33 -0.02 -18.96
CA GLY A 228 6.64 -1.27 -19.34
C GLY A 228 6.36 -1.43 -20.84
N ARG A 229 6.15 -2.68 -21.28
CA ARG A 229 6.09 -3.05 -22.72
C ARG A 229 4.99 -2.31 -23.51
N ASN A 230 3.81 -2.14 -22.92
CA ASN A 230 2.66 -1.53 -23.61
C ASN A 230 2.46 -0.05 -23.24
N SER A 231 3.44 0.57 -22.59
CA SER A 231 3.32 1.95 -22.08
C SER A 231 3.09 3.00 -23.16
N PRO A 232 3.68 2.94 -24.38
CA PRO A 232 3.48 3.98 -25.39
C PRO A 232 2.04 3.99 -25.92
N GLY A 233 1.51 2.82 -26.28
CA GLY A 233 0.13 2.70 -26.78
C GLY A 233 -0.91 3.06 -25.72
N PHE A 234 -0.64 2.76 -24.45
CA PHE A 234 -1.52 3.18 -23.36
C PHE A 234 -1.50 4.69 -23.16
N HIS A 235 -0.32 5.31 -23.21
CA HIS A 235 -0.15 6.75 -23.13
C HIS A 235 -0.82 7.49 -24.30
N ASP A 236 -0.70 6.99 -25.53
CA ASP A 236 -1.33 7.58 -26.72
C ASP A 236 -2.86 7.60 -26.65
N GLN A 237 -3.45 6.64 -25.94
CA GLN A 237 -4.87 6.66 -25.63
C GLN A 237 -5.16 7.65 -24.50
N ALA A 238 -4.37 7.64 -23.43
CA ALA A 238 -4.57 8.50 -22.26
C ALA A 238 -4.51 10.00 -22.61
N ARG A 239 -3.54 10.42 -23.45
CA ARG A 239 -3.39 11.83 -23.86
C ARG A 239 -4.56 12.39 -24.68
N ARG A 240 -5.46 11.53 -25.18
CA ARG A 240 -6.70 11.95 -25.86
C ARG A 240 -7.82 12.25 -24.86
N GLU A 241 -7.72 11.68 -23.66
CA GLU A 241 -8.73 11.71 -22.60
C GLU A 241 -8.30 12.63 -21.43
N ILE A 242 -7.00 12.88 -21.28
CA ILE A 242 -6.39 13.60 -20.16
C ILE A 242 -5.56 14.77 -20.69
N ARG A 243 -5.79 15.96 -20.14
CA ARG A 243 -4.96 17.13 -20.42
C ARG A 243 -3.63 17.05 -19.66
N GLU A 244 -2.54 16.99 -20.39
CA GLU A 244 -1.19 16.91 -19.82
C GLU A 244 -0.61 18.32 -19.67
N LEU A 245 -0.24 18.70 -18.45
CA LEU A 245 0.34 19.98 -18.09
C LEU A 245 1.71 19.76 -17.49
N ARG A 246 2.77 20.10 -18.24
CA ARG A 246 4.14 19.98 -17.78
C ARG A 246 4.52 21.13 -16.85
N ALA A 247 3.97 21.09 -15.66
CA ALA A 247 4.27 22.00 -14.57
C ALA A 247 3.86 21.34 -13.26
N LEU A 248 4.62 21.55 -12.18
CA LEU A 248 4.14 21.25 -10.85
C LEU A 248 3.56 22.53 -10.23
N PRO A 249 2.35 22.49 -9.67
CA PRO A 249 1.79 23.65 -8.98
C PRO A 249 2.59 23.94 -7.70
N GLY A 250 2.79 25.22 -7.40
CA GLY A 250 3.53 25.64 -6.19
C GLY A 250 2.68 25.53 -4.92
N ASP A 251 1.53 26.20 -4.91
CA ASP A 251 0.61 26.24 -3.77
C ASP A 251 -0.83 26.03 -4.22
N LEU A 252 -1.63 25.42 -3.32
CA LEU A 252 -3.04 25.12 -3.53
C LEU A 252 -3.91 25.86 -2.52
N HIS A 253 -5.01 26.45 -3.01
CA HIS A 253 -5.90 27.27 -2.21
C HIS A 253 -7.34 26.82 -2.36
N ARG A 254 -8.08 26.76 -1.24
CA ARG A 254 -9.52 26.49 -1.26
C ARG A 254 -10.27 27.78 -1.62
N ASN A 255 -11.12 27.70 -2.62
CA ASN A 255 -12.04 28.76 -3.01
C ASN A 255 -13.31 28.75 -2.14
N PRO A 256 -14.05 29.88 -2.06
CA PRO A 256 -15.32 29.94 -1.32
C PRO A 256 -16.37 28.92 -1.77
N ASP A 257 -16.37 28.53 -3.04
CA ASP A 257 -17.29 27.53 -3.64
C ASP A 257 -16.86 26.07 -3.39
N GLY A 258 -15.76 25.87 -2.67
CA GLY A 258 -15.18 24.56 -2.36
C GLY A 258 -14.17 24.05 -3.39
N ALA A 259 -14.04 24.67 -4.57
CA ALA A 259 -13.03 24.28 -5.54
C ALA A 259 -11.61 24.56 -5.02
N VAL A 260 -10.61 23.94 -5.65
CA VAL A 260 -9.20 24.10 -5.32
C VAL A 260 -8.48 24.78 -6.48
N SER A 261 -7.93 25.97 -6.24
CA SER A 261 -7.14 26.71 -7.21
C SER A 261 -5.68 26.30 -7.13
N LEU A 262 -5.11 25.94 -8.27
CA LEU A 262 -3.71 25.57 -8.47
C LEU A 262 -3.01 26.69 -9.24
N ARG A 263 -1.87 27.16 -8.75
CA ARG A 263 -1.00 28.11 -9.46
C ARG A 263 0.24 27.40 -9.99
N TYR A 264 0.50 27.50 -11.29
CA TYR A 264 1.61 26.82 -11.97
C TYR A 264 2.22 27.71 -13.07
N LEU A 265 3.46 27.41 -13.47
CA LEU A 265 4.10 28.10 -14.59
C LEU A 265 3.68 27.43 -15.91
N SER A 266 3.03 28.17 -16.80
CA SER A 266 2.66 27.67 -18.12
C SER A 266 3.87 27.65 -19.04
N GLU A 267 4.31 26.48 -19.50
CA GLU A 267 5.40 26.40 -20.49
C GLU A 267 5.03 27.12 -21.79
N ALA A 268 3.76 27.03 -22.22
CA ALA A 268 3.30 27.64 -23.47
C ALA A 268 3.24 29.17 -23.40
N ALA A 269 2.79 29.73 -22.26
CA ALA A 269 2.66 31.17 -22.10
C ALA A 269 3.92 31.84 -21.52
N GLY A 270 4.82 31.06 -20.91
CA GLY A 270 5.99 31.57 -20.18
C GLY A 270 5.63 32.41 -18.94
N GLN A 271 4.40 32.28 -18.43
CA GLN A 271 3.86 33.10 -17.34
C GLN A 271 3.10 32.23 -16.33
N PRO A 272 2.99 32.66 -15.06
CA PRO A 272 2.15 31.98 -14.07
C PRO A 272 0.67 31.99 -14.49
N GLU A 273 0.04 30.82 -14.48
CA GLU A 273 -1.39 30.64 -14.69
C GLU A 273 -2.06 30.12 -13.40
N SER A 274 -3.39 30.19 -13.35
CA SER A 274 -4.19 29.59 -12.29
C SER A 274 -5.40 28.87 -12.86
N ALA A 275 -5.67 27.67 -12.34
CA ALA A 275 -6.82 26.87 -12.72
C ALA A 275 -7.49 26.27 -11.47
N ALA A 276 -8.83 26.32 -11.44
CA ALA A 276 -9.63 25.76 -10.35
C ALA A 276 -10.13 24.35 -10.70
N PHE A 277 -10.12 23.45 -9.72
CA PHE A 277 -10.56 22.07 -9.87
C PHE A 277 -11.49 21.68 -8.73
N ASP A 278 -12.48 20.83 -9.01
CA ASP A 278 -13.41 20.34 -8.00
C ASP A 278 -12.76 19.32 -7.06
N LEU A 279 -11.82 18.55 -7.60
CA LEU A 279 -11.09 17.50 -6.88
C LEU A 279 -9.62 17.49 -7.32
N VAL A 280 -8.72 17.45 -6.34
CA VAL A 280 -7.29 17.28 -6.56
C VAL A 280 -6.86 15.92 -6.04
N VAL A 281 -6.11 15.19 -6.85
CA VAL A 281 -5.63 13.85 -6.56
C VAL A 281 -4.10 13.88 -6.53
N LEU A 282 -3.55 13.67 -5.35
CA LEU A 282 -2.12 13.57 -5.12
C LEU A 282 -1.66 12.17 -5.53
N ALA A 283 -0.83 12.10 -6.57
CA ALA A 283 -0.20 10.86 -7.00
C ALA A 283 1.00 10.56 -6.08
N VAL A 284 0.68 10.01 -4.90
CA VAL A 284 1.66 9.62 -3.87
C VAL A 284 2.56 8.48 -4.36
N GLY A 285 3.84 8.58 -4.00
CA GLY A 285 4.87 7.60 -4.31
C GLY A 285 4.87 6.35 -3.44
N ILE A 286 5.89 5.52 -3.66
CA ILE A 286 6.27 4.36 -2.86
C ILE A 286 7.27 4.83 -1.80
N GLY A 287 6.92 4.70 -0.52
CA GLY A 287 7.82 4.89 0.61
C GLY A 287 8.32 3.56 1.20
N PRO A 288 9.44 3.57 1.94
CA PRO A 288 9.94 2.39 2.64
C PRO A 288 8.96 1.95 3.73
N GLY A 289 8.88 0.64 4.01
CA GLY A 289 8.04 0.12 5.10
C GLY A 289 8.37 0.78 6.44
N ALA A 290 7.35 1.06 7.26
CA ALA A 290 7.54 1.71 8.56
C ALA A 290 8.38 0.85 9.53
N ASP A 291 8.30 -0.46 9.38
CA ASP A 291 8.99 -1.50 10.14
C ASP A 291 10.38 -1.86 9.58
N ASN A 292 10.78 -1.30 8.43
CA ASN A 292 12.06 -1.64 7.78
C ASN A 292 13.26 -1.49 8.72
N ARG A 293 13.29 -0.45 9.56
CA ARG A 293 14.42 -0.21 10.50
C ARG A 293 14.51 -1.29 11.58
N GLU A 294 13.37 -1.67 12.14
CA GLU A 294 13.29 -2.72 13.16
C GLU A 294 13.66 -4.08 12.56
N LEU A 295 13.06 -4.41 11.41
CA LEU A 295 13.33 -5.65 10.71
C LEU A 295 14.79 -5.76 10.23
N ALA A 296 15.37 -4.65 9.77
CA ALA A 296 16.79 -4.57 9.42
C ALA A 296 17.69 -4.83 10.63
N ALA A 297 17.35 -4.32 11.81
CA ALA A 297 18.10 -4.58 13.03
C ALA A 297 18.02 -6.07 13.43
N LEU A 298 16.83 -6.68 13.37
CA LEU A 298 16.62 -8.10 13.67
C LEU A 298 17.41 -9.01 12.73
N LEU A 299 17.39 -8.72 11.42
CA LEU A 299 18.08 -9.52 10.39
C LEU A 299 19.53 -9.07 10.13
N GLN A 300 20.00 -8.05 10.83
CA GLN A 300 21.32 -7.41 10.65
C GLN A 300 21.56 -6.89 9.22
N MET A 301 20.52 -6.43 8.54
CA MET A 301 20.56 -5.98 7.15
C MET A 301 20.84 -4.48 7.04
N ASP A 302 21.48 -4.09 5.94
CA ASP A 302 21.70 -2.68 5.61
C ASP A 302 20.45 -2.06 4.97
N LEU A 303 20.21 -0.78 5.28
CA LEU A 303 19.23 0.05 4.57
C LEU A 303 19.95 1.07 3.69
N SER A 304 19.36 1.34 2.52
CA SER A 304 19.72 2.45 1.66
C SER A 304 19.46 3.79 2.34
N THR A 305 20.04 4.88 1.81
CA THR A 305 19.76 6.25 2.27
C THR A 305 18.27 6.63 2.17
N ALA A 306 17.52 5.97 1.28
CA ALA A 306 16.08 6.14 1.11
C ALA A 306 15.23 5.29 2.08
N GLY A 307 15.85 4.44 2.92
CA GLY A 307 15.17 3.59 3.91
C GLY A 307 14.66 2.24 3.40
N PHE A 308 14.90 1.88 2.13
CA PHE A 308 14.65 0.53 1.61
C PHE A 308 15.80 -0.42 1.94
N PHE A 309 15.55 -1.73 1.93
CA PHE A 309 16.61 -2.72 2.14
C PHE A 309 17.67 -2.64 1.04
N GLN A 310 18.93 -2.60 1.45
CA GLN A 310 20.06 -2.40 0.55
C GLN A 310 20.44 -3.73 -0.11
N SER A 311 20.43 -3.76 -1.45
CA SER A 311 21.04 -4.85 -2.21
C SER A 311 22.56 -4.71 -2.23
N ALA A 312 23.28 -5.84 -2.26
CA ALA A 312 24.74 -5.86 -2.36
C ALA A 312 25.27 -5.38 -3.71
N ASN A 313 24.50 -5.58 -4.79
CA ASN A 313 24.91 -5.22 -6.14
C ASN A 313 23.72 -4.66 -6.93
N PRO A 314 23.84 -3.47 -7.55
CA PRO A 314 22.79 -2.89 -8.39
C PRO A 314 22.34 -3.78 -9.57
N LYS A 315 23.17 -4.72 -10.04
CA LYS A 315 22.83 -5.70 -11.08
C LYS A 315 22.07 -6.91 -10.53
N HIS A 316 22.24 -7.22 -9.24
CA HIS A 316 21.60 -8.33 -8.55
C HIS A 316 20.83 -7.80 -7.34
N ARG A 317 19.78 -7.03 -7.64
CA ARG A 317 18.96 -6.32 -6.66
C ARG A 317 18.21 -7.23 -5.68
N ASN A 318 18.29 -8.55 -5.85
CA ASN A 318 17.71 -9.55 -4.95
C ASN A 318 18.72 -10.14 -3.95
N LEU A 319 20.01 -9.82 -4.08
CA LEU A 319 21.07 -10.31 -3.19
C LEU A 319 21.41 -9.24 -2.14
N THR A 320 21.67 -9.68 -0.92
CA THR A 320 22.13 -8.84 0.18
C THR A 320 23.62 -9.05 0.43
N SER A 321 24.22 -8.27 1.33
CA SER A 321 25.62 -8.44 1.77
C SER A 321 25.82 -9.74 2.57
N GLN A 322 24.73 -10.33 3.06
CA GLN A 322 24.75 -11.54 3.87
C GLN A 322 24.30 -12.77 3.06
N PRO A 323 25.09 -13.86 3.02
CA PRO A 323 24.66 -15.12 2.42
C PRO A 323 23.34 -15.60 3.03
N GLY A 324 22.47 -16.26 2.26
CA GLY A 324 21.19 -16.79 2.75
C GLY A 324 20.10 -15.75 3.02
N LEU A 325 20.39 -14.45 2.99
CA LEU A 325 19.39 -13.37 3.03
C LEU A 325 19.16 -12.79 1.63
N PHE A 326 17.90 -12.73 1.22
CA PHE A 326 17.49 -12.28 -0.11
C PHE A 326 16.37 -11.23 -0.05
N LEU A 327 16.20 -10.47 -1.13
CA LEU A 327 15.19 -9.43 -1.27
C LEU A 327 14.26 -9.69 -2.45
N ALA A 328 12.98 -9.41 -2.28
CA ALA A 328 12.02 -9.43 -3.38
C ALA A 328 11.02 -8.26 -3.33
N GLY A 329 10.65 -7.77 -4.51
CA GLY A 329 9.61 -6.76 -4.65
C GLY A 329 10.04 -5.36 -4.21
N THR A 330 9.09 -4.61 -3.67
CA THR A 330 9.29 -3.20 -3.31
C THR A 330 10.05 -3.00 -2.00
N ALA A 331 10.33 -4.07 -1.24
CA ALA A 331 11.14 -4.00 -0.02
C ALA A 331 12.56 -3.44 -0.32
N GLU A 332 13.09 -3.75 -1.50
CA GLU A 332 14.38 -3.22 -1.98
C GLU A 332 14.26 -1.85 -2.68
N GLY A 333 13.05 -1.40 -3.01
CA GLY A 333 12.82 -0.08 -3.61
C GLY A 333 11.75 -0.06 -4.69
N PRO A 334 11.34 1.12 -5.17
CA PRO A 334 10.19 1.29 -6.05
C PRO A 334 10.28 0.48 -7.35
N LYS A 335 9.17 -0.19 -7.70
CA LYS A 335 8.99 -0.95 -8.94
C LYS A 335 7.51 -1.31 -9.11
N ASP A 336 7.13 -1.61 -10.35
CA ASP A 336 5.77 -2.03 -10.68
C ASP A 336 5.55 -3.54 -10.39
N ILE A 337 4.33 -4.01 -10.64
CA ILE A 337 3.96 -5.42 -10.41
C ILE A 337 4.82 -6.36 -11.26
N ALA A 338 5.06 -6.02 -12.53
CA ALA A 338 5.87 -6.85 -13.42
C ALA A 338 7.33 -6.95 -12.94
N GLY A 339 7.92 -5.84 -12.51
CA GLY A 339 9.24 -5.79 -11.90
C GLY A 339 9.32 -6.58 -10.59
N CYS A 340 8.28 -6.52 -9.75
CA CYS A 340 8.20 -7.35 -8.54
C CYS A 340 8.20 -8.85 -8.87
N ILE A 341 7.38 -9.27 -9.84
CA ILE A 341 7.30 -10.68 -10.27
C ILE A 341 8.65 -11.14 -10.83
N ALA A 342 9.29 -10.34 -11.68
CA ALA A 342 10.59 -10.67 -12.26
C ALA A 342 11.67 -10.83 -11.17
N GLN A 343 11.72 -9.92 -10.21
CA GLN A 343 12.67 -10.00 -9.08
C GLN A 343 12.36 -11.21 -8.18
N ALA A 344 11.09 -11.50 -7.89
CA ALA A 344 10.69 -12.66 -7.09
C ALA A 344 11.12 -13.98 -7.75
N LEU A 345 10.95 -14.12 -9.07
CA LEU A 345 11.42 -15.29 -9.82
C LEU A 345 12.95 -15.42 -9.78
N ALA A 346 13.68 -14.32 -9.95
CA ALA A 346 15.14 -14.32 -9.80
C ALA A 346 15.56 -14.71 -8.38
N THR A 347 14.83 -14.24 -7.36
CA THR A 347 15.06 -14.54 -5.96
C THR A 347 14.86 -16.02 -5.66
N ALA A 348 13.74 -16.60 -6.08
CA ALA A 348 13.45 -18.02 -5.90
C ALA A 348 14.54 -18.91 -6.53
N ARG A 349 15.07 -18.51 -7.70
CA ARG A 349 16.21 -19.21 -8.32
C ARG A 349 17.48 -19.10 -7.48
N GLN A 350 17.81 -17.92 -6.96
CA GLN A 350 19.00 -17.75 -6.11
C GLN A 350 18.89 -18.50 -4.79
N VAL A 351 17.71 -18.52 -4.16
CA VAL A 351 17.42 -19.34 -2.98
C VAL A 351 17.62 -20.82 -3.30
N SER A 352 17.04 -21.31 -4.40
CA SER A 352 17.21 -22.72 -4.80
C SER A 352 18.67 -23.09 -5.09
N ASN A 353 19.47 -22.18 -5.65
CA ASN A 353 20.90 -22.44 -5.85
C ASN A 353 21.64 -22.50 -4.51
N TYR A 354 21.39 -21.51 -3.64
CA TYR A 354 22.00 -21.45 -2.30
C TYR A 354 21.72 -22.71 -1.47
N LEU A 355 20.47 -23.19 -1.49
CA LEU A 355 20.07 -24.40 -0.76
C LEU A 355 20.64 -25.71 -1.35
N ARG A 356 21.07 -25.72 -2.62
CA ARG A 356 21.70 -26.91 -3.24
C ARG A 356 23.21 -26.99 -3.04
N GLU A 357 23.83 -25.85 -2.76
CA GLU A 357 25.29 -25.74 -2.57
C GLU A 357 25.72 -25.99 -1.11
N LYS A 358 24.76 -26.01 -0.18
CA LYS A 358 24.91 -26.55 1.18
C LYS A 358 24.68 -28.05 1.18
#